data_AF-A0A2D9SYJ9-F1
#
_entry.id   AF-A0A2D9SYJ9-F1
#
_cell.length_a   1.000
_cell.length_b   1.000
_cell.length_c   1.000
_cell.angle_alpha   90.00
_cell.angle_beta   90.00
_cell.angle_gamma   90.00
#
_symmetry.space_group_name_H-M   'P 1'
#
loop_
_entity.id
_entity.type
_entity.pdbx_description
1 polymer ?
#
loop_
_entity_poly.entity_id
_entity_poly.type
_entity_poly.pdbx_seq_one_letter_code
_entity_poly.pdbx_strand_id
1 'polypeptide(L)'
;MLARVWLVPGIVVVAYLMGSVCFGLVVARHRGVDLRGIGSGNVGATNVGRALGGRMARLVLFLDAAKGALPVGAAVALLGRLDPWTAGAAVAAVVGHCYPIWHGLRGGKGVATAAGVVGVLQPIGLVAGATAFFLLRKLTGKTSVGSLVGVLVALGTTAALDRFTPPTAAVATIVLLVIWRHRENLSRLRQGEELDAP
;
A
#
# COMPACT_ATOMS: atom_id res chain seq x y z
N MET A 1 6.59 33.02 -6.61
CA MET A 1 6.75 32.12 -7.77
C MET A 1 7.82 31.05 -7.52
N LEU A 2 9.04 31.41 -7.10
CA LEU A 2 10.14 30.47 -6.80
C LEU A 2 9.84 29.43 -5.69
N ALA A 3 9.11 29.80 -4.62
CA ALA A 3 8.74 28.87 -3.56
C ALA A 3 7.85 27.71 -4.06
N ARG A 4 7.01 27.94 -5.07
CA ARG A 4 6.15 26.89 -5.66
C ARG A 4 6.93 25.91 -6.54
N VAL A 5 8.06 26.32 -7.11
CA VAL A 5 8.90 25.45 -7.97
C VAL A 5 9.52 24.31 -7.18
N TRP A 6 9.94 24.56 -5.93
CA TRP A 6 10.54 23.57 -5.06
C TRP A 6 9.54 22.81 -4.18
N LEU A 7 8.44 23.47 -3.79
CA LEU A 7 7.36 22.86 -3.01
C LEU A 7 6.85 21.58 -3.66
N VAL A 8 6.67 21.62 -4.97
CA VAL A 8 5.95 20.62 -5.72
C VAL A 8 6.74 19.30 -5.89
N PRO A 9 8.01 19.29 -6.35
CA PRO A 9 8.88 18.11 -6.29
C PRO A 9 9.14 17.66 -4.85
N GLY A 10 9.24 18.60 -3.89
CA GLY A 10 9.44 18.30 -2.48
C GLY A 10 8.36 17.40 -1.89
N ILE A 11 7.08 17.59 -2.26
CA ILE A 11 5.97 16.76 -1.83
C ILE A 11 6.17 15.29 -2.25
N VAL A 12 6.63 15.03 -3.47
CA VAL A 12 6.87 13.68 -3.98
C VAL A 12 7.99 12.99 -3.20
N VAL A 13 9.09 13.72 -2.94
CA VAL A 13 10.22 13.22 -2.15
C VAL A 13 9.77 12.90 -0.72
N VAL A 14 9.05 13.80 -0.06
CA VAL A 14 8.53 13.58 1.30
C VAL A 14 7.60 12.37 1.34
N ALA A 15 6.71 12.21 0.36
CA ALA A 15 5.84 11.05 0.24
C ALA A 15 6.63 9.73 0.14
N TYR A 16 7.70 9.69 -0.67
CA TYR A 16 8.59 8.53 -0.75
C TYR A 16 9.30 8.23 0.57
N LEU A 17 9.85 9.25 1.24
CA LEU A 17 10.56 9.09 2.50
C LEU A 17 9.63 8.59 3.63
N MET A 18 8.42 9.14 3.70
CA MET A 18 7.36 8.68 4.62
C MET A 18 6.93 7.24 4.30
N GLY A 19 6.70 6.94 3.01
CA GLY A 19 6.36 5.60 2.54
C GLY A 19 7.43 4.56 2.89
N SER A 20 8.70 4.97 2.87
CA SER A 20 9.87 4.14 3.15
C SER A 20 9.95 3.65 4.60
N VAL A 21 9.17 4.20 5.52
CA VAL A 21 9.12 3.71 6.92
C VAL A 21 8.40 2.35 6.95
N CYS A 22 9.12 1.25 7.18
CA CYS A 22 8.53 -0.08 7.28
C CYS A 22 8.04 -0.37 8.70
N PHE A 23 6.81 0.05 9.03
CA PHE A 23 6.26 -0.13 10.38
C PHE A 23 6.21 -1.58 10.86
N GLY A 24 6.03 -2.56 9.97
CA GLY A 24 6.12 -3.97 10.38
C GLY A 24 7.50 -4.36 10.91
N LEU A 25 8.59 -3.87 10.31
CA LEU A 25 9.94 -4.07 10.83
C LEU A 25 10.16 -3.33 12.15
N VAL A 26 9.66 -2.09 12.26
CA VAL A 26 9.76 -1.29 13.49
C VAL A 26 9.07 -2.00 14.65
N VAL A 27 7.83 -2.44 14.44
CA VAL A 27 7.03 -3.15 15.46
C VAL A 27 7.66 -4.49 15.81
N ALA A 28 8.10 -5.28 14.83
CA ALA A 28 8.73 -6.58 15.09
C ALA A 28 10.05 -6.44 15.86
N ARG A 29 10.90 -5.47 15.48
CA ARG A 29 12.16 -5.20 16.17
C ARG A 29 11.94 -4.75 17.62
N HIS A 30 10.93 -3.91 17.87
CA HIS A 30 10.57 -3.50 19.23
C HIS A 30 10.06 -4.67 20.09
N ARG A 31 9.60 -5.77 19.45
CA ARG A 31 9.20 -7.01 20.11
C ARG A 31 10.30 -8.09 20.12
N GLY A 32 11.53 -7.76 19.68
CA GLY A 32 12.64 -8.71 19.64
C GLY A 32 12.49 -9.81 18.58
N VAL A 33 11.65 -9.61 17.57
CA VAL A 33 11.36 -10.62 16.53
C VAL A 33 11.98 -10.24 15.20
N ASP A 34 12.71 -11.19 14.59
CA ASP A 34 13.13 -11.08 13.20
C ASP A 34 11.98 -11.45 12.26
N LEU A 35 11.29 -10.43 11.76
CA LEU A 35 10.13 -10.60 10.88
C LEU A 35 10.47 -11.26 9.54
N ARG A 36 11.70 -11.11 9.04
CA ARG A 36 12.10 -11.65 7.72
C ARG A 36 12.34 -13.16 7.77
N GLY A 37 12.67 -13.70 8.94
CA GLY A 37 12.82 -15.14 9.17
C GLY A 37 11.50 -15.90 9.38
N ILE A 38 10.35 -15.22 9.44
CA ILE A 38 9.06 -15.84 9.80
C ILE A 38 8.08 -15.78 8.63
N GLY A 39 7.35 -16.89 8.43
CA GLY A 39 6.22 -16.99 7.50
C GLY A 39 6.63 -16.67 6.06
N SER A 40 6.09 -15.59 5.51
CA SER A 40 6.39 -15.18 4.13
C SER A 40 7.68 -14.35 4.00
N GLY A 41 8.33 -13.99 5.11
CA GLY A 41 9.45 -13.05 5.15
C GLY A 41 9.10 -11.60 4.77
N ASN A 42 7.83 -11.31 4.47
CA ASN A 42 7.37 -9.97 4.11
C ASN A 42 7.24 -9.06 5.34
N VAL A 43 7.39 -7.75 5.15
CA VAL A 43 7.32 -6.76 6.23
C VAL A 43 5.92 -6.19 6.48
N GLY A 44 4.92 -6.62 5.69
CA GLY A 44 3.54 -6.13 5.81
C GLY A 44 2.74 -6.75 6.97
N ALA A 45 1.58 -6.13 7.25
CA ALA A 45 0.67 -6.50 8.34
C ALA A 45 0.30 -8.00 8.41
N THR A 46 0.15 -8.68 7.27
CA THR A 46 -0.17 -10.11 7.26
C THR A 46 0.93 -10.96 7.89
N ASN A 47 2.20 -10.66 7.61
CA ASN A 47 3.31 -11.42 8.19
C ASN A 47 3.49 -11.07 9.67
N VAL A 48 3.26 -9.81 10.03
CA VAL A 48 3.20 -9.38 11.44
C VAL A 48 2.10 -10.11 12.18
N GLY A 49 0.94 -10.36 11.56
CA GLY A 49 -0.12 -11.17 12.15
C GLY A 49 0.31 -12.60 12.45
N ARG A 50 1.05 -13.22 11.52
CA ARG A 50 1.62 -14.56 11.74
C ARG A 50 2.67 -14.58 12.85
N ALA A 51 3.51 -13.55 12.93
CA ALA A 51 4.63 -13.51 13.89
C ALA A 51 4.24 -13.00 15.29
N LEU A 52 3.31 -12.04 15.38
CA LEU A 52 3.05 -11.24 16.59
C LEU A 52 1.54 -11.11 16.91
N GLY A 53 0.67 -11.79 16.16
CA GLY A 53 -0.77 -11.83 16.40
C GLY A 53 -1.58 -10.65 15.82
N GLY A 54 -2.91 -10.82 15.81
CA GLY A 54 -3.84 -9.92 15.14
C GLY A 54 -3.91 -8.49 15.68
N ARG A 55 -3.53 -8.25 16.95
CA ARG A 55 -3.44 -6.89 17.51
C ARG A 55 -2.31 -6.10 16.83
N MET A 56 -1.13 -6.72 16.68
CA MET A 56 0.02 -6.07 16.03
C MET A 56 -0.21 -5.94 14.52
N ALA A 57 -0.87 -6.91 13.89
CA ALA A 57 -1.27 -6.82 12.48
C ALA A 57 -2.14 -5.59 12.21
N ARG A 58 -3.18 -5.35 13.03
CA ARG A 58 -4.07 -4.18 12.89
C ARG A 58 -3.33 -2.86 13.09
N LEU A 59 -2.41 -2.80 14.06
CA LEU A 59 -1.57 -1.62 14.27
C LEU A 59 -0.71 -1.33 13.03
N VAL A 60 -0.01 -2.33 12.50
CA VAL A 60 0.84 -2.15 11.31
C VAL A 60 0.01 -1.82 10.08
N LEU A 61 -1.17 -2.43 9.91
CA LEU A 61 -2.11 -2.09 8.84
C LEU A 61 -2.51 -0.61 8.90
N PHE A 62 -2.89 -0.12 10.09
CA PHE A 62 -3.24 1.27 10.30
C PHE A 62 -2.08 2.21 10.00
N LEU A 63 -0.88 1.93 10.52
CA LEU A 63 0.30 2.78 10.31
C LEU A 63 0.76 2.78 8.84
N ASP A 64 0.75 1.63 8.17
CA ASP A 64 1.09 1.52 6.75
C ASP A 64 0.05 2.19 5.84
N ALA A 65 -1.24 2.22 6.24
CA ALA A 65 -2.25 3.00 5.55
C ALA A 65 -2.09 4.50 5.81
N ALA A 66 -1.84 4.90 7.06
CA ALA A 66 -1.64 6.29 7.44
C ALA A 66 -0.46 6.93 6.68
N LYS A 67 0.67 6.23 6.52
CA LYS A 67 1.79 6.76 5.71
C LYS A 67 1.50 6.89 4.21
N GLY A 68 0.47 6.21 3.70
CA GLY A 68 -0.05 6.43 2.36
C GLY A 68 -0.99 7.62 2.30
N ALA A 69 -1.91 7.71 3.26
CA ALA A 69 -2.94 8.75 3.31
C ALA A 69 -2.37 10.14 3.64
N LEU A 70 -1.51 10.25 4.67
CA LEU A 70 -1.02 11.53 5.17
C LEU A 70 -0.27 12.39 4.13
N PRO A 71 0.76 11.88 3.42
CA PRO A 71 1.47 12.71 2.44
C PRO A 71 0.59 13.09 1.24
N VAL A 72 -0.33 12.20 0.82
CA VAL A 72 -1.26 12.49 -0.29
C VAL A 72 -2.32 13.51 0.14
N GLY A 73 -2.89 13.36 1.34
CA GLY A 73 -3.85 14.32 1.90
C GLY A 73 -3.23 15.70 2.09
N ALA A 74 -1.98 15.75 2.56
CA ALA A 74 -1.22 16.99 2.63
C ALA A 74 -0.98 17.61 1.25
N ALA A 75 -0.65 16.80 0.24
CA ALA A 75 -0.51 17.28 -1.14
C ALA A 75 -1.81 17.90 -1.67
N VAL A 76 -2.95 17.23 -1.45
CA VAL A 76 -4.27 17.74 -1.84
C VAL A 76 -4.59 19.06 -1.13
N ALA A 77 -4.36 19.13 0.18
CA ALA A 77 -4.62 20.33 0.97
C ALA A 77 -3.75 21.53 0.54
N LEU A 78 -2.48 21.29 0.21
CA LEU A 78 -1.53 22.34 -0.20
C LEU A 78 -1.76 22.82 -1.63
N LEU A 79 -2.11 21.92 -2.55
CA LEU A 79 -2.25 22.23 -3.97
C LEU A 79 -3.67 22.63 -4.35
N GLY A 80 -4.68 22.25 -3.54
CA GLY A 80 -6.10 22.54 -3.78
C GLY A 80 -6.70 21.79 -4.98
N ARG A 81 -5.98 20.82 -5.55
CA ARG A 81 -6.41 20.06 -6.72
C ARG A 81 -5.74 18.69 -6.80
N LEU A 82 -6.41 17.78 -7.50
CA LEU A 82 -5.88 16.48 -7.90
C LEU A 82 -5.11 16.64 -9.21
N ASP A 83 -3.84 17.04 -9.10
CA ASP A 83 -2.95 17.28 -10.24
C ASP A 83 -1.88 16.17 -10.41
N PRO A 84 -1.03 16.22 -11.44
CA PRO A 84 0.04 15.24 -11.64
C PRO A 84 1.01 15.08 -10.47
N TRP A 85 1.15 16.08 -9.60
CA TRP A 85 2.05 16.04 -8.46
C TRP A 85 1.44 15.32 -7.27
N THR A 86 0.14 15.52 -7.02
CA THR A 86 -0.62 14.68 -6.09
C THR A 86 -0.59 13.21 -6.53
N ALA A 87 -0.75 12.96 -7.84
CA ALA A 87 -0.61 11.63 -8.44
C ALA A 87 0.81 11.06 -8.25
N GLY A 88 1.85 11.87 -8.45
CA GLY A 88 3.25 11.49 -8.20
C GLY A 88 3.51 11.14 -6.74
N ALA A 89 2.99 11.93 -5.80
CA ALA A 89 3.10 11.68 -4.36
C ALA A 89 2.43 10.37 -3.94
N ALA A 90 1.24 10.08 -4.51
CA ALA A 90 0.53 8.83 -4.31
C ALA A 90 1.36 7.61 -4.72
N VAL A 91 1.94 7.65 -5.92
CA VAL A 91 2.83 6.58 -6.41
C VAL A 91 4.08 6.48 -5.54
N ALA A 92 4.71 7.62 -5.23
CA ALA A 92 5.93 7.69 -4.43
C ALA A 92 5.78 7.08 -3.03
N ALA A 93 4.64 7.31 -2.35
CA ALA A 93 4.37 6.72 -1.05
C ALA A 93 4.35 5.18 -1.10
N VAL A 94 3.69 4.60 -2.11
CA VAL A 94 3.64 3.13 -2.27
C VAL A 94 4.99 2.57 -2.72
N VAL A 95 5.69 3.26 -3.63
CA VAL A 95 7.06 2.90 -4.04
C VAL A 95 7.99 2.91 -2.83
N GLY A 96 7.90 3.89 -1.95
CA GLY A 96 8.64 3.94 -0.69
C GLY A 96 8.38 2.70 0.17
N HIS A 97 7.12 2.29 0.34
CA HIS A 97 6.81 1.07 1.09
C HIS A 97 7.41 -0.19 0.44
N CYS A 98 7.40 -0.29 -0.89
CA CYS A 98 7.89 -1.44 -1.63
C CYS A 98 9.43 -1.49 -1.69
N TYR A 99 10.07 -0.32 -1.82
CA TYR A 99 11.51 -0.11 -1.95
C TYR A 99 11.99 0.97 -0.97
N PRO A 100 11.97 0.67 0.34
CA PRO A 100 12.30 1.61 1.39
C PRO A 100 13.78 1.92 1.41
N ILE A 101 14.13 3.20 1.31
CA ILE A 101 15.54 3.64 1.35
C ILE A 101 16.22 3.26 2.68
N TRP A 102 15.47 3.26 3.78
CA TRP A 102 15.94 2.94 5.13
C TRP A 102 16.25 1.44 5.35
N HIS A 103 15.79 0.56 4.45
CA HIS A 103 15.86 -0.89 4.65
C HIS A 103 16.41 -1.63 3.43
N GLY A 104 17.38 -1.02 2.74
CA GLY A 104 18.10 -1.62 1.62
C GLY A 104 17.20 -1.93 0.42
N LEU A 105 16.16 -1.12 0.20
CA LEU A 105 15.18 -1.27 -0.88
C LEU A 105 14.40 -2.60 -0.83
N ARG A 106 14.36 -3.26 0.34
CA ARG A 106 13.65 -4.53 0.57
C ARG A 106 12.43 -4.31 1.47
N GLY A 107 11.34 -3.86 0.86
CA GLY A 107 10.10 -3.52 1.55
C GLY A 107 8.95 -4.51 1.30
N GLY A 108 7.74 -4.04 1.58
CA GLY A 108 6.53 -4.87 1.52
C GLY A 108 5.89 -4.90 0.13
N LYS A 109 4.60 -5.23 0.11
CA LYS A 109 3.79 -5.39 -1.11
C LYS A 109 2.93 -4.17 -1.46
N GLY A 110 2.84 -3.19 -0.56
CA GLY A 110 2.19 -1.91 -0.85
C GLY A 110 0.68 -1.85 -0.64
N VAL A 111 0.00 -2.96 -0.33
CA VAL A 111 -1.48 -3.01 -0.27
C VAL A 111 -2.06 -2.05 0.77
N ALA A 112 -1.54 -2.06 2.00
CA ALA A 112 -2.02 -1.18 3.07
C ALA A 112 -1.77 0.30 2.74
N THR A 113 -0.58 0.62 2.23
CA THR A 113 -0.22 1.97 1.80
C THR A 113 -1.06 2.44 0.62
N ALA A 114 -1.33 1.55 -0.35
CA ALA A 114 -2.25 1.80 -1.45
C ALA A 114 -3.67 2.06 -0.95
N ALA A 115 -4.16 1.31 0.06
CA ALA A 115 -5.46 1.56 0.65
C ALA A 115 -5.56 2.96 1.29
N GLY A 116 -4.50 3.42 1.97
CA GLY A 116 -4.41 4.78 2.48
C GLY A 116 -4.45 5.85 1.37
N VAL A 117 -3.68 5.63 0.30
CA VAL A 117 -3.67 6.51 -0.89
C VAL A 117 -5.05 6.57 -1.55
N VAL A 118 -5.66 5.42 -1.83
CA VAL A 118 -7.00 5.35 -2.45
C VAL A 118 -8.05 5.94 -1.53
N GLY A 119 -7.92 5.82 -0.21
CA GLY A 119 -8.82 6.46 0.74
C GLY A 119 -8.86 7.99 0.62
N VAL A 120 -7.75 8.62 0.24
CA VAL A 120 -7.69 10.06 -0.02
C VAL A 120 -8.19 10.40 -1.42
N LEU A 121 -7.76 9.64 -2.43
CA LEU A 121 -8.07 9.96 -3.82
C LEU A 121 -9.51 9.61 -4.21
N GLN A 122 -10.00 8.46 -3.74
CA GLN A 122 -11.28 7.84 -4.11
C GLN A 122 -11.84 6.98 -2.97
N PRO A 123 -12.53 7.59 -1.98
CA PRO A 123 -13.11 6.87 -0.84
C PRO A 123 -14.04 5.71 -1.23
N ILE A 124 -14.85 5.87 -2.29
CA ILE A 124 -15.74 4.81 -2.79
C ILE A 124 -14.92 3.64 -3.34
N GLY A 125 -13.83 3.92 -4.06
CA GLY A 125 -12.89 2.90 -4.53
C GLY A 125 -12.23 2.14 -3.38
N LEU A 126 -11.88 2.83 -2.29
CA LEU A 126 -11.37 2.18 -1.08
C LEU A 126 -12.41 1.23 -0.48
N VAL A 127 -13.66 1.69 -0.29
CA VAL A 127 -14.72 0.86 0.30
C VAL A 127 -15.01 -0.37 -0.56
N ALA A 128 -15.12 -0.20 -1.88
CA ALA A 128 -15.33 -1.30 -2.81
C ALA A 128 -14.16 -2.31 -2.78
N GLY A 129 -12.93 -1.81 -2.87
CA GLY A 129 -11.72 -2.64 -2.84
C GLY A 129 -11.51 -3.35 -1.51
N ALA A 130 -11.76 -2.68 -0.38
CA ALA A 130 -11.69 -3.28 0.95
C ALA A 130 -12.76 -4.36 1.15
N THR A 131 -13.99 -4.12 0.67
CA THR A 131 -15.08 -5.10 0.70
C THR A 131 -14.70 -6.36 -0.08
N ALA A 132 -14.20 -6.20 -1.31
CA ALA A 132 -13.72 -7.31 -2.12
C ALA A 132 -12.54 -8.03 -1.46
N PHE A 133 -11.58 -7.29 -0.88
CA PHE A 133 -10.46 -7.85 -0.14
C PHE A 133 -10.93 -8.77 1.00
N PHE A 134 -11.80 -8.27 1.88
CA PHE A 134 -12.22 -9.04 3.05
C PHE A 134 -13.10 -10.23 2.66
N LEU A 135 -13.97 -10.06 1.67
CA LEU A 135 -14.80 -11.15 1.13
C LEU A 135 -13.93 -12.27 0.56
N LEU A 136 -13.02 -11.95 -0.37
CA LEU A 136 -12.20 -12.96 -1.04
C LEU A 136 -11.16 -13.56 -0.11
N ARG A 137 -10.61 -12.79 0.83
CA ARG A 137 -9.77 -13.34 1.92
C ARG A 137 -10.55 -14.37 2.73
N LYS A 138 -11.80 -14.09 3.09
CA LYS A 138 -12.64 -15.00 3.89
C LYS A 138 -13.01 -16.26 3.11
N LEU A 139 -13.36 -16.13 1.83
CA LEU A 139 -13.78 -17.25 0.99
C LEU A 139 -12.62 -18.19 0.61
N THR A 140 -11.44 -17.63 0.35
CA THR A 140 -10.28 -18.41 -0.14
C THR A 140 -9.31 -18.82 0.95
N GLY A 141 -9.38 -18.20 2.14
CA GLY A 141 -8.35 -18.33 3.16
C GLY A 141 -7.02 -17.69 2.79
N LYS A 142 -6.88 -17.02 1.63
CA LYS A 142 -5.61 -16.45 1.15
C LYS A 142 -5.65 -14.92 1.15
N THR A 143 -4.74 -14.31 1.92
CA THR A 143 -4.64 -12.83 1.97
C THR A 143 -4.13 -12.24 0.64
N SER A 144 -3.32 -12.98 -0.11
CA SER A 144 -2.82 -12.56 -1.43
C SER A 144 -3.94 -12.44 -2.47
N VAL A 145 -4.87 -13.40 -2.49
CA VAL A 145 -6.05 -13.35 -3.38
C VAL A 145 -6.92 -12.15 -3.04
N GLY A 146 -7.26 -11.96 -1.77
CA GLY A 146 -7.97 -10.77 -1.32
C GLY A 146 -7.25 -9.47 -1.72
N SER A 147 -5.93 -9.41 -1.57
CA SER A 147 -5.12 -8.23 -1.93
C SER A 147 -5.22 -7.89 -3.41
N LEU A 148 -5.02 -8.87 -4.29
CA LEU A 148 -5.03 -8.68 -5.74
C LEU A 148 -6.42 -8.29 -6.24
N VAL A 149 -7.46 -8.97 -5.78
CA VAL A 149 -8.84 -8.63 -6.16
C VAL A 149 -9.23 -7.25 -5.62
N GLY A 150 -8.87 -6.95 -4.37
CA GLY A 150 -9.18 -5.67 -3.74
C GLY A 150 -8.59 -4.47 -4.49
N VAL A 151 -7.32 -4.55 -4.90
CA VAL A 151 -6.70 -3.45 -5.68
C VAL A 151 -7.27 -3.32 -7.08
N LEU A 152 -7.65 -4.43 -7.72
CA LEU A 152 -8.31 -4.42 -9.04
C LEU A 152 -9.72 -3.82 -8.97
N VAL A 153 -10.50 -4.17 -7.94
CA VAL A 153 -11.82 -3.58 -7.71
C VAL A 153 -11.69 -2.08 -7.41
N ALA A 154 -10.74 -1.68 -6.56
CA ALA A 154 -10.49 -0.26 -6.29
C ALA A 154 -10.16 0.52 -7.58
N LEU A 155 -9.33 -0.04 -8.46
CA LEU A 155 -9.01 0.56 -9.77
C LEU A 155 -10.25 0.64 -10.67
N GLY A 156 -11.02 -0.44 -10.80
CA GLY A 156 -12.22 -0.47 -11.65
C GLY A 156 -13.26 0.55 -11.20
N THR A 157 -13.52 0.64 -9.89
CA THR A 157 -14.43 1.64 -9.31
C THR A 157 -13.91 3.07 -9.53
N THR A 158 -12.61 3.30 -9.29
CA THR A 158 -11.99 4.61 -9.54
C THR A 158 -12.11 5.03 -11.01
N ALA A 159 -11.79 4.13 -11.95
CA ALA A 159 -11.86 4.41 -13.38
C ALA A 159 -13.29 4.72 -13.85
N ALA A 160 -14.28 4.01 -13.31
CA ALA A 160 -15.70 4.23 -13.64
C ALA A 160 -16.22 5.59 -13.15
N LEU A 161 -15.78 6.06 -11.98
CA LEU A 161 -16.24 7.32 -11.38
C LEU A 161 -15.47 8.54 -11.89
N ASP A 162 -14.15 8.43 -12.04
CA ASP A 162 -13.27 9.57 -12.32
C ASP A 162 -12.97 9.80 -13.80
N ARG A 163 -13.44 8.94 -14.72
CA ARG A 163 -13.26 9.09 -16.17
C ARG A 163 -11.79 9.30 -16.62
N PHE A 164 -10.85 8.53 -16.06
CA PHE A 164 -9.42 8.53 -16.45
C PHE A 164 -8.65 9.84 -16.18
N THR A 165 -8.81 10.41 -14.98
CA THR A 165 -8.02 11.56 -14.50
C THR A 165 -6.62 11.16 -13.99
N PRO A 166 -5.70 12.10 -13.70
CA PRO A 166 -4.39 11.76 -13.12
C PRO A 166 -4.43 10.86 -11.87
N PRO A 167 -5.40 11.00 -10.93
CA PRO A 167 -5.63 10.01 -9.86
C PRO A 167 -5.85 8.59 -10.36
N THR A 168 -6.66 8.40 -11.41
CA THR A 168 -6.88 7.07 -12.00
C THR A 168 -5.58 6.47 -12.53
N ALA A 169 -4.73 7.28 -13.19
CA ALA A 169 -3.42 6.85 -13.66
C ALA A 169 -2.48 6.47 -12.50
N ALA A 170 -2.50 7.22 -11.39
CA ALA A 170 -1.74 6.88 -10.19
C ALA A 170 -2.21 5.55 -9.58
N VAL A 171 -3.52 5.35 -9.43
CA VAL A 171 -4.08 4.09 -8.92
C VAL A 171 -3.71 2.93 -9.84
N ALA A 172 -3.82 3.08 -11.16
CA ALA A 172 -3.41 2.06 -12.12
C ALA A 172 -1.92 1.68 -11.97
N THR A 173 -1.05 2.68 -11.84
CA THR A 173 0.39 2.48 -11.62
C THR A 173 0.66 1.73 -10.32
N ILE A 174 -0.05 2.10 -9.24
CA ILE A 174 0.02 1.43 -7.94
C ILE A 174 -0.44 -0.03 -8.04
N VAL A 175 -1.53 -0.31 -8.76
CA VAL A 175 -2.02 -1.68 -8.98
C VAL A 175 -0.97 -2.53 -9.70
N LEU A 176 -0.36 -2.01 -10.77
CA LEU A 176 0.71 -2.71 -11.49
C LEU A 176 1.90 -3.04 -10.57
N LEU A 177 2.32 -2.08 -9.75
CA LEU A 177 3.36 -2.29 -8.75
C LEU A 177 2.96 -3.38 -7.74
N VAL A 178 1.74 -3.33 -7.20
CA VAL A 178 1.25 -4.32 -6.23
C VAL A 178 1.21 -5.72 -6.85
N ILE A 179 0.74 -5.87 -8.08
CA ILE A 179 0.74 -7.14 -8.82
C ILE A 179 2.17 -7.66 -8.96
N TRP A 180 3.11 -6.82 -9.37
CA TRP A 180 4.52 -7.19 -9.48
C TRP A 180 5.12 -7.63 -8.13
N ARG A 181 4.78 -6.94 -7.03
CA ARG A 181 5.20 -7.35 -5.68
C ARG A 181 4.59 -8.69 -5.23
N HIS A 182 3.48 -9.12 -5.84
CA HIS A 182 2.82 -10.39 -5.56
C HIS A 182 3.27 -11.55 -6.46
N ARG A 183 4.24 -11.37 -7.36
CA ARG A 183 4.74 -12.44 -8.26
C ARG A 183 5.08 -13.75 -7.54
N GLU A 184 5.67 -13.68 -6.35
CA GLU A 184 5.98 -14.85 -5.53
C GLU A 184 4.72 -15.52 -4.94
N ASN A 185 3.68 -14.74 -4.58
CA ASN A 185 2.40 -15.32 -4.18
C ASN A 185 1.69 -15.98 -5.34
N LEU A 186 1.73 -15.36 -6.52
CA LEU A 186 1.14 -15.93 -7.72
C LEU A 186 1.83 -17.24 -8.09
N SER A 187 3.16 -17.33 -7.94
CA SER A 187 3.91 -18.58 -8.08
C SER A 187 3.41 -19.64 -7.10
N ARG A 188 3.38 -19.32 -5.79
CA ARG A 188 2.90 -20.26 -4.77
C ARG A 188 1.44 -20.66 -4.95
N LEU A 189 0.57 -19.75 -5.38
CA LEU A 189 -0.84 -20.06 -5.68
C LEU A 189 -0.96 -21.08 -6.81
N ARG A 190 -0.17 -20.94 -7.87
CA ARG A 190 -0.13 -21.90 -8.99
C ARG A 190 0.40 -23.27 -8.55
N GLN A 191 1.28 -23.29 -7.56
CA GLN A 191 1.87 -24.52 -7.00
C GLN A 191 1.01 -25.15 -5.89
N GLY A 192 -0.06 -24.47 -5.42
CA GLY A 192 -0.84 -24.92 -4.26
C GLY A 192 -0.15 -24.69 -2.91
N GLU A 193 0.94 -23.93 -2.86
CA GLU A 193 1.81 -23.73 -1.70
C GLU A 193 1.61 -22.35 -1.01
N GLU A 194 0.63 -21.56 -1.45
CA GLU A 194 0.42 -20.23 -0.88
C GLU A 194 -0.05 -20.32 0.56
N LEU A 195 0.51 -19.47 1.43
CA LEU A 195 0.21 -19.48 2.86
C LEU A 195 -1.23 -19.04 3.16
N ASP A 196 -1.86 -19.71 4.12
CA ASP A 196 -3.14 -19.28 4.67
C ASP A 196 -3.03 -17.95 5.41
N ALA A 197 -4.13 -17.20 5.39
CA ALA A 197 -4.28 -15.98 6.15
C ALA A 197 -4.20 -16.28 7.66
N PRO A 198 -3.49 -15.45 8.43
CA PRO A 198 -3.57 -15.50 9.90
C PRO A 198 -4.93 -15.03 10.41
#